data_AF-A0AB35LYM4-F1
#
_entry.id   AF-A0AB35LYM4-F1
#
_cell.length_a   1.000
_cell.length_b   1.000
_cell.length_c   1.000
_cell.angle_alpha   90.00
_cell.angle_beta   90.00
_cell.angle_gamma   90.00
#
_symmetry.space_group_name_H-M   'P 1'
#
loop_
_entity.id
_entity.type
_entity.pdbx_description
1 polymer ?
#
loop_
_entity_poly.entity_id
_entity_poly.type
_entity_poly.pdbx_seq_one_letter_code
_entity_poly.pdbx_strand_id
1 'polypeptide(L)'
;MKRAYSLLEIKSVNEDDWTFEGIATTPTPDRVDDVVEPKGAEFTLPVPFLWQHDKRQPIGHVIEANVSDDGIAVKFKLTHPDEVKSEKLKERLQEAYDSIKTGLVRGLSIGFRGIEVADIQGTWGYKFIKWDWYELSAVTIPANQEATITGIKALCSTNKTDKQDTEQQEKTLPCVPPKLTQPESKHLVVKLDETSKSSGVKLV
;
A
#
# COMPACT_ATOMS: atom_id res chain seq x y z
N MET A 1 -30.92 5.81 0.30
CA MET A 1 -29.58 5.21 0.10
C MET A 1 -28.73 6.18 -0.71
N LYS A 2 -27.71 6.80 -0.11
CA LYS A 2 -26.72 7.60 -0.85
C LYS A 2 -25.66 6.64 -1.37
N ARG A 3 -25.59 6.44 -2.69
CA ARG A 3 -24.46 5.75 -3.31
C ARG A 3 -23.33 6.77 -3.43
N ALA A 4 -22.21 6.51 -2.76
CA ALA A 4 -20.98 7.26 -2.97
C ALA A 4 -20.35 6.77 -4.26
N TYR A 5 -20.23 7.64 -5.25
CA TYR A 5 -19.42 7.42 -6.43
C TYR A 5 -18.08 8.11 -6.18
N SER A 6 -17.00 7.34 -6.13
CA SER A 6 -15.65 7.93 -6.18
C SER A 6 -15.37 8.34 -7.62
N LEU A 7 -15.26 9.64 -7.85
CA LEU A 7 -14.64 10.20 -9.04
C LEU A 7 -13.15 9.92 -8.94
N LEU A 8 -12.64 8.94 -9.71
CA LEU A 8 -11.21 8.85 -9.96
C LEU A 8 -10.85 10.03 -10.88
N GLU A 9 -10.18 11.04 -10.32
CA GLU A 9 -9.56 12.10 -11.10
C GLU A 9 -8.28 11.55 -11.73
N ILE A 10 -8.32 11.31 -13.04
CA ILE A 10 -7.21 10.72 -13.79
C ILE A 10 -6.21 11.83 -14.11
N LYS A 11 -5.14 11.93 -13.32
CA LYS A 11 -3.93 12.65 -13.74
C LYS A 11 -3.11 11.71 -14.63
N SER A 12 -2.88 12.13 -15.87
CA SER A 12 -2.16 11.37 -16.87
C SER A 12 -0.74 11.06 -16.37
N VAL A 13 -0.38 9.79 -16.27
CA VAL A 13 1.03 9.39 -16.22
C VAL A 13 1.60 9.55 -17.63
N ASN A 14 2.64 10.38 -17.76
CA ASN A 14 3.46 10.42 -18.97
C ASN A 14 4.28 9.13 -19.00
N GLU A 15 3.82 8.13 -19.76
CA GLU A 15 4.40 6.78 -19.75
C GLU A 15 5.85 6.76 -20.23
N ASP A 16 6.26 7.76 -21.02
CA ASP A 16 7.59 7.86 -21.60
C ASP A 16 8.65 8.37 -20.61
N ASP A 17 8.25 9.03 -19.51
CA ASP A 17 9.18 9.72 -18.60
C ASP A 17 9.61 8.90 -17.36
N TRP A 18 9.13 7.66 -17.23
CA TRP A 18 9.38 6.77 -16.07
C TRP A 18 9.17 7.47 -14.72
N THR A 19 8.21 8.41 -14.71
CA THR A 19 7.88 9.27 -13.59
C THR A 19 6.52 8.88 -13.06
N PHE A 20 6.45 8.70 -11.75
CA PHE A 20 5.28 8.23 -11.03
C PHE A 20 4.96 9.19 -9.89
N GLU A 21 3.70 9.15 -9.47
CA GLU A 21 3.21 9.91 -8.31
C GLU A 21 2.73 8.93 -7.25
N GLY A 22 2.73 9.33 -5.98
CA GLY A 22 2.22 8.48 -4.91
C GLY A 22 2.13 9.20 -3.58
N ILE A 23 1.72 8.46 -2.57
CA ILE A 23 1.73 8.89 -1.17
C ILE A 23 2.85 8.14 -0.45
N ALA A 24 3.80 8.88 0.12
CA ALA A 24 4.93 8.29 0.83
C ALA A 24 4.56 7.84 2.25
N THR A 25 3.74 8.64 2.94
CA THR A 25 3.21 8.34 4.28
C THR A 25 1.98 9.20 4.57
N THR A 26 1.13 8.74 5.47
CA THR A 26 -0.01 9.47 6.05
C THR A 26 0.10 9.45 7.58
N PRO A 27 -0.68 10.26 8.32
CA PRO A 27 -0.66 10.22 9.79
C PRO A 27 -1.44 9.04 10.39
N THR A 28 -1.91 8.08 9.58
CA THR A 28 -2.59 6.90 10.09
C THR A 28 -1.58 5.94 10.76
N PRO A 29 -1.98 5.27 11.86
CA PRO A 29 -1.16 4.24 12.47
C PRO A 29 -0.78 3.17 11.45
N ASP A 30 0.49 2.82 11.42
CA ASP A 30 1.03 1.84 10.50
C ASP A 30 0.84 0.42 11.03
N ARG A 31 1.37 -0.57 10.29
CA ARG A 31 1.24 -1.99 10.65
C ARG A 31 1.93 -2.41 11.94
N VAL A 32 2.81 -1.58 12.49
CA VAL A 32 3.50 -1.81 13.76
C VAL A 32 3.05 -0.82 14.85
N ASP A 33 1.88 -0.21 14.64
CA ASP A 33 1.24 0.78 15.52
C ASP A 33 1.95 2.14 15.60
N ASP A 34 2.94 2.40 14.75
CA ASP A 34 3.66 3.66 14.71
C ASP A 34 2.86 4.74 13.95
N VAL A 35 2.99 6.00 14.37
CA VAL A 35 2.42 7.17 13.68
C VAL A 35 3.55 8.10 13.28
N VAL A 36 3.69 8.35 11.99
CA VAL A 36 4.70 9.28 11.46
C VAL A 36 4.02 10.57 11.03
N GLU A 37 4.28 11.68 11.73
CA GLU A 37 3.64 12.96 11.42
C GLU A 37 4.22 13.56 10.12
N PRO A 38 3.41 13.77 9.06
CA PRO A 38 3.92 14.28 7.78
C PRO A 38 4.67 15.61 7.90
N LYS A 39 4.12 16.55 8.69
CA LYS A 39 4.71 17.88 8.92
C LYS A 39 6.03 17.85 9.70
N GLY A 40 6.34 16.73 10.33
CA GLY A 40 7.58 16.49 11.05
C GLY A 40 8.79 16.14 10.18
N ALA A 41 8.57 15.93 8.88
CA ALA A 41 9.59 15.44 7.96
C ALA A 41 10.66 16.50 7.67
N GLU A 42 11.92 16.17 7.96
CA GLU A 42 13.09 16.91 7.49
C GLU A 42 13.75 16.13 6.35
N PHE A 43 13.93 16.79 5.20
CA PHE A 43 14.52 16.17 4.01
C PHE A 43 15.12 17.20 3.07
N THR A 44 15.99 16.74 2.17
CA THR A 44 16.49 17.53 1.04
C THR A 44 16.27 16.73 -0.24
N LEU A 45 15.66 17.35 -1.24
CA LEU A 45 15.49 16.72 -2.54
C LEU A 45 16.80 16.80 -3.35
N PRO A 46 17.11 15.78 -4.17
CA PRO A 46 16.35 14.55 -4.36
C PRO A 46 16.54 13.53 -3.21
N VAL A 47 15.46 12.86 -2.79
CA VAL A 47 15.53 11.72 -1.84
C VAL A 47 15.76 10.42 -2.63
N PRO A 48 16.68 9.52 -2.21
CA PRO A 48 16.89 8.25 -2.90
C PRO A 48 15.63 7.40 -2.99
N PHE A 49 15.38 6.83 -4.17
CA PHE A 49 14.30 5.86 -4.38
C PHE A 49 14.89 4.45 -4.53
N LEU A 50 14.57 3.55 -3.59
CA LEU A 50 15.16 2.22 -3.49
C LEU A 50 14.17 1.10 -3.84
N TRP A 51 14.72 -0.10 -4.02
CA TRP A 51 13.96 -1.33 -4.16
C TRP A 51 13.93 -2.10 -2.84
N GLN A 52 12.73 -2.32 -2.28
CA GLN A 52 12.49 -3.19 -1.11
C GLN A 52 13.39 -2.87 0.09
N HIS A 53 13.64 -1.59 0.38
CA HIS A 53 14.53 -1.12 1.45
C HIS A 53 16.00 -1.54 1.34
N ASP A 54 16.41 -2.17 0.23
CA ASP A 54 17.81 -2.55 0.02
C ASP A 54 18.63 -1.33 -0.43
N LYS A 55 19.45 -0.81 0.48
CA LYS A 55 20.37 0.32 0.26
C LYS A 55 21.38 0.08 -0.87
N ARG A 56 21.57 -1.17 -1.30
CA ARG A 56 22.41 -1.54 -2.46
C ARG A 56 21.65 -1.54 -3.78
N GLN A 57 20.35 -1.29 -3.73
CA GLN A 57 19.43 -1.35 -4.87
C GLN A 57 18.66 -0.04 -5.08
N PRO A 58 19.35 1.10 -5.32
CA PRO A 58 18.69 2.32 -5.76
C PRO A 58 18.14 2.15 -7.19
N ILE A 59 16.93 2.63 -7.43
CA ILE A 59 16.23 2.54 -8.72
C ILE A 59 15.81 3.91 -9.27
N GLY A 60 15.97 4.98 -8.49
CA GLY A 60 15.63 6.32 -8.91
C GLY A 60 15.73 7.35 -7.79
N HIS A 61 14.93 8.42 -7.91
CA HIS A 61 14.87 9.50 -6.93
C HIS A 61 13.48 10.10 -6.81
N VAL A 62 13.13 10.56 -5.61
CA VAL A 62 12.01 11.49 -5.39
C VAL A 62 12.46 12.88 -5.84
N ILE A 63 11.71 13.49 -6.74
CA ILE A 63 12.02 14.80 -7.35
C ILE A 63 11.14 15.93 -6.81
N GLU A 64 9.95 15.60 -6.30
CA GLU A 64 9.04 16.55 -5.65
C GLU A 64 8.39 15.87 -4.44
N ALA A 65 8.21 16.61 -3.36
CA ALA A 65 7.48 16.17 -2.18
C ALA A 65 6.62 17.33 -1.65
N ASN A 66 5.32 17.11 -1.54
CA ASN A 66 4.35 18.05 -1.00
C ASN A 66 3.84 17.51 0.33
N VAL A 67 4.16 18.23 1.41
CA VAL A 67 3.77 17.89 2.76
C VAL A 67 2.46 18.58 3.11
N SER A 68 1.47 17.81 3.54
CA SER A 68 0.18 18.30 4.03
C SER A 68 -0.22 17.63 5.34
N ASP A 69 -1.38 17.99 5.90
CA ASP A 69 -1.94 17.30 7.06
C ASP A 69 -2.38 15.86 6.73
N ASP A 70 -2.75 15.59 5.49
CA ASP A 70 -3.25 14.28 5.05
C ASP A 70 -2.12 13.29 4.74
N GLY A 71 -0.89 13.78 4.51
CA GLY A 71 0.25 12.94 4.16
C GLY A 71 1.33 13.68 3.39
N ILE A 72 2.28 12.91 2.86
CA ILE A 72 3.32 13.41 1.96
C ILE A 72 3.06 12.85 0.56
N ALA A 73 2.58 13.70 -0.35
CA ALA A 73 2.45 13.35 -1.76
C ALA A 73 3.79 13.55 -2.46
N VAL A 74 4.21 12.58 -3.26
CA VAL A 74 5.52 12.57 -3.92
C VAL A 74 5.40 12.37 -5.42
N LYS A 75 6.35 12.95 -6.15
CA LYS A 75 6.67 12.58 -7.52
C LYS A 75 8.08 12.01 -7.54
N PHE A 76 8.24 10.83 -8.11
CA PHE A 76 9.51 10.12 -8.18
C PHE A 76 9.77 9.59 -9.57
N LYS A 77 11.04 9.58 -9.97
CA LYS A 77 11.50 9.17 -11.29
C LYS A 77 12.44 7.99 -11.15
N LEU A 78 12.11 6.89 -11.86
CA LEU A 78 13.03 5.77 -12.01
C LEU A 78 14.09 6.14 -13.05
N THR A 79 15.31 5.65 -12.85
CA THR A 79 16.38 5.80 -13.85
C THR A 79 16.07 4.92 -15.06
N HIS A 80 16.15 5.47 -16.27
CA HIS A 80 15.90 4.69 -17.47
C HIS A 80 17.07 3.71 -17.74
N PRO A 81 16.83 2.46 -18.16
CA PRO A 81 17.89 1.50 -18.48
C PRO A 81 18.89 2.01 -19.52
N ASP A 82 18.43 2.81 -20.49
CA ASP A 82 19.30 3.40 -21.53
C ASP A 82 20.30 4.43 -21.00
N GLU A 83 20.10 4.99 -19.81
CA GLU A 83 21.03 5.92 -19.17
C GLU A 83 22.23 5.20 -18.53
N VAL A 84 22.22 3.87 -18.50
CA VAL A 84 23.14 3.07 -17.71
C VAL A 84 23.89 2.06 -18.58
N LYS A 85 25.18 1.83 -18.27
CA LYS A 85 26.02 0.84 -18.99
C LYS A 85 26.06 -0.55 -18.36
N SER A 86 25.77 -0.66 -17.07
CA SER A 86 25.81 -1.95 -16.35
C SER A 86 24.55 -2.77 -16.65
N GLU A 87 24.72 -3.93 -17.28
CA GLU A 87 23.60 -4.83 -17.60
C GLU A 87 22.82 -5.25 -16.34
N LYS A 88 23.51 -5.58 -15.25
CA LYS A 88 22.88 -5.90 -13.97
C LYS A 88 22.00 -4.75 -13.44
N LEU A 89 22.41 -3.50 -13.65
CA LEU A 89 21.60 -2.36 -13.23
C LEU A 89 20.40 -2.16 -14.17
N LYS A 90 20.58 -2.33 -15.49
CA LYS A 90 19.46 -2.27 -16.45
C LYS A 90 18.38 -3.29 -16.11
N GLU A 91 18.77 -4.54 -15.85
CA GLU A 91 17.84 -5.62 -15.46
C GLU A 91 17.03 -5.24 -14.22
N ARG A 92 17.69 -4.71 -13.17
CA ARG A 92 17.01 -4.24 -11.96
C ARG A 92 16.04 -3.08 -12.23
N LEU A 93 16.44 -2.10 -13.03
CA LEU A 93 15.59 -0.94 -13.36
C LEU A 93 14.35 -1.39 -14.15
N GLN A 94 14.53 -2.29 -15.12
CA GLN A 94 13.44 -2.86 -15.89
C GLN A 94 12.52 -3.72 -15.01
N GLU A 95 13.07 -4.60 -14.16
CA GLU A 95 12.31 -5.42 -13.22
C GLU A 95 11.47 -4.56 -12.29
N ALA A 96 12.04 -3.49 -11.73
CA ALA A 96 11.33 -2.57 -10.85
C ALA A 96 10.18 -1.88 -11.59
N TYR A 97 10.42 -1.37 -12.80
CA TYR A 97 9.41 -0.73 -13.63
C TYR A 97 8.27 -1.70 -14.00
N ASP A 98 8.60 -2.89 -14.49
CA ASP A 98 7.62 -3.91 -14.88
C ASP A 98 6.80 -4.36 -13.67
N SER A 99 7.44 -4.56 -12.52
CA SER A 99 6.76 -4.91 -11.27
C SER A 99 5.80 -3.84 -10.79
N ILE A 100 6.15 -2.56 -10.94
CA ILE A 100 5.27 -1.43 -10.63
C ILE A 100 4.10 -1.40 -11.62
N LYS A 101 4.36 -1.44 -12.93
CA LYS A 101 3.33 -1.35 -13.97
C LYS A 101 2.35 -2.54 -13.94
N THR A 102 2.84 -3.74 -13.64
CA THR A 102 2.01 -4.95 -13.49
C THR A 102 1.27 -5.00 -12.14
N GLY A 103 1.63 -4.14 -11.20
CA GLY A 103 1.02 -4.08 -9.88
C GLY A 103 1.48 -5.16 -8.91
N LEU A 104 2.59 -5.86 -9.21
CA LEU A 104 3.27 -6.74 -8.25
C LEU A 104 3.85 -5.94 -7.08
N VAL A 105 4.30 -4.71 -7.36
CA VAL A 105 4.77 -3.75 -6.37
C VAL A 105 3.94 -2.48 -6.48
N ARG A 106 3.15 -2.19 -5.44
CA ARG A 106 2.22 -1.05 -5.42
C ARG A 106 2.41 -0.13 -4.23
N GLY A 107 3.12 -0.59 -3.21
CA GLY A 107 3.33 0.16 -1.98
C GLY A 107 4.53 1.08 -2.08
N LEU A 108 4.47 2.14 -1.29
CA LEU A 108 5.60 2.99 -0.96
C LEU A 108 5.89 2.86 0.53
N SER A 109 7.15 2.94 0.93
CA SER A 109 7.50 2.95 2.34
C SER A 109 8.68 3.88 2.57
N ILE A 110 8.58 4.69 3.61
CA ILE A 110 9.65 5.57 4.05
C ILE A 110 10.66 4.83 4.92
N GLY A 111 11.92 5.17 4.76
CA GLY A 111 13.01 4.84 5.68
C GLY A 111 13.50 6.13 6.31
N PHE A 112 13.53 6.17 7.63
CA PHE A 112 13.76 7.41 8.38
C PHE A 112 14.41 7.17 9.74
N ARG A 113 14.77 8.26 10.41
CA ARG A 113 15.15 8.26 11.83
C ARG A 113 14.30 9.24 12.62
N GLY A 114 13.77 8.80 13.76
CA GLY A 114 13.14 9.69 14.73
C GLY A 114 14.13 10.72 15.29
N ILE A 115 13.72 11.99 15.32
CA ILE A 115 14.41 13.09 16.00
C ILE A 115 13.66 13.42 17.30
N GLU A 116 12.34 13.57 17.21
CA GLU A 116 11.43 13.78 18.33
C GLU A 116 10.34 12.70 18.28
N VAL A 117 10.27 11.91 19.34
CA VAL A 117 9.44 10.70 19.42
C VAL A 117 8.71 10.70 20.75
N ALA A 118 7.43 10.32 20.72
CA ALA A 118 6.59 10.16 21.89
C ALA A 118 5.93 8.77 21.90
N ASP A 119 5.68 8.22 23.08
CA ASP A 119 4.93 6.97 23.20
C ASP A 119 3.44 7.19 22.91
N ILE A 120 2.81 6.25 22.20
CA ILE A 120 1.36 6.23 22.04
C ILE A 120 0.78 5.43 23.21
N GLN A 121 0.12 6.11 24.14
CA GLN A 121 -0.41 5.47 25.34
C GLN A 121 -1.38 4.34 25.00
N GLY A 122 -1.09 3.14 25.52
CA GLY A 122 -1.93 1.96 25.33
C GLY A 122 -1.65 1.15 24.07
N THR A 123 -0.64 1.52 23.27
CA THR A 123 -0.12 0.71 22.16
C THR A 123 1.37 0.40 22.36
N TRP A 124 1.94 -0.41 21.45
CA TRP A 124 3.38 -0.67 21.40
C TRP A 124 4.13 0.27 20.46
N GLY A 125 3.41 1.20 19.83
CA GLY A 125 3.91 2.06 18.79
C GLY A 125 4.34 3.44 19.30
N TYR A 126 5.12 4.10 18.46
CA TYR A 126 5.67 5.42 18.69
C TYR A 126 5.06 6.43 17.74
N LYS A 127 4.92 7.65 18.24
CA LYS A 127 4.57 8.83 17.47
C LYS A 127 5.83 9.61 17.13
N PHE A 128 6.22 9.59 15.86
CA PHE A 128 7.34 10.36 15.33
C PHE A 128 6.87 11.76 14.95
N ILE A 129 7.06 12.70 15.88
CA ILE A 129 6.66 14.11 15.74
C ILE A 129 7.62 14.86 14.82
N LYS A 130 8.91 14.55 14.92
CA LYS A 130 9.97 15.10 14.07
C LYS A 130 10.90 14.00 13.64
N TRP A 131 11.24 13.94 12.37
CA TRP A 131 12.01 12.82 11.82
C TRP A 131 12.81 13.22 10.58
N ASP A 132 13.92 12.53 10.39
CA ASP A 132 14.87 12.71 9.29
C ASP A 132 14.58 11.66 8.21
N TRP A 133 14.19 12.10 7.01
CA TRP A 133 13.80 11.20 5.92
C TRP A 133 15.02 10.77 5.10
N TYR A 134 15.33 9.48 5.13
CA TYR A 134 16.50 8.92 4.46
C TYR A 134 16.23 8.43 3.05
N GLU A 135 15.13 7.71 2.85
CA GLU A 135 14.83 7.09 1.57
C GLU A 135 13.33 6.83 1.41
N LEU A 136 12.93 6.64 0.15
CA LEU A 136 11.64 6.10 -0.20
C LEU A 136 11.85 4.80 -0.96
N SER A 137 11.10 3.75 -0.64
CA SER A 137 11.22 2.46 -1.30
C SER A 137 9.94 2.05 -2.02
N ALA A 138 10.09 1.45 -3.20
CA ALA A 138 9.05 0.63 -3.79
C ALA A 138 8.99 -0.71 -3.04
N VAL A 139 7.83 -1.03 -2.47
CA VAL A 139 7.66 -2.23 -1.63
C VAL A 139 6.40 -3.00 -1.97
N THR A 140 6.45 -4.31 -1.79
CA THR A 140 5.27 -5.17 -1.95
C THR A 140 4.27 -4.95 -0.80
N ILE A 141 4.79 -4.74 0.41
CA ILE A 141 3.99 -4.53 1.63
C ILE A 141 4.50 -3.27 2.32
N PRO A 142 3.78 -2.15 2.26
CA PRO A 142 4.16 -0.94 2.97
C PRO A 142 3.83 -1.04 4.46
N ALA A 143 4.65 -0.39 5.30
CA ALA A 143 4.40 -0.26 6.73
C ALA A 143 3.12 0.57 6.95
N ASN A 144 3.06 1.78 6.41
CA ASN A 144 1.83 2.57 6.34
C ASN A 144 0.94 2.04 5.20
N GLN A 145 -0.28 1.63 5.51
CA GLN A 145 -1.19 0.99 4.53
C GLN A 145 -1.63 1.89 3.38
N GLU A 146 -1.63 3.20 3.60
CA GLU A 146 -2.11 4.20 2.65
C GLU A 146 -0.99 4.71 1.75
N ALA A 147 0.26 4.38 2.07
CA ALA A 147 1.41 4.69 1.25
C ALA A 147 1.43 3.80 -0.02
N THR A 148 1.00 4.39 -1.13
CA THR A 148 0.78 3.69 -2.41
C THR A 148 1.30 4.51 -3.57
N ILE A 149 1.71 3.81 -4.64
CA ILE A 149 1.93 4.40 -5.95
C ILE A 149 0.55 4.70 -6.56
N THR A 150 0.37 5.93 -7.05
CA THR A 150 -0.85 6.41 -7.71
C THR A 150 -0.60 6.58 -9.21
N GLY A 151 -1.66 6.48 -10.03
CA GLY A 151 -1.57 6.79 -11.46
C GLY A 151 -1.14 5.64 -12.38
N ILE A 152 -0.87 4.44 -11.87
CA ILE A 152 -0.61 3.28 -12.74
C ILE A 152 -1.91 2.90 -13.46
N LYS A 153 -2.02 3.26 -14.75
CA LYS A 153 -3.07 2.76 -15.62
C LYS A 153 -2.81 1.27 -15.83
N ALA A 154 -3.54 0.42 -15.13
CA ALA A 154 -3.48 -1.02 -15.35
C ALA A 154 -3.87 -1.30 -16.81
N LEU A 155 -2.98 -1.99 -17.54
CA LEU A 155 -3.26 -2.50 -18.87
C LEU A 155 -4.26 -3.67 -18.74
N CYS A 156 -5.55 -3.35 -18.57
CA CYS A 156 -6.59 -4.28 -19.00
C CYS A 156 -6.60 -4.24 -20.53
N SER A 157 -5.82 -5.12 -21.16
CA SER A 157 -5.92 -5.42 -22.58
C SER A 157 -7.28 -6.08 -22.84
N THR A 158 -8.33 -5.29 -23.02
CA THR A 158 -9.51 -5.73 -23.75
C THR A 158 -9.07 -5.92 -25.20
N ASN A 159 -8.76 -7.17 -25.55
CA ASN A 159 -8.63 -7.59 -26.94
C ASN A 159 -9.93 -7.22 -27.67
N LYS A 160 -9.91 -6.08 -28.37
CA LYS A 160 -10.91 -5.73 -29.36
C LYS A 160 -10.77 -6.72 -30.51
N THR A 161 -11.66 -7.71 -30.53
CA THR A 161 -11.97 -8.39 -31.78
C THR A 161 -13.16 -7.66 -32.38
N ASP A 162 -12.90 -6.81 -33.36
CA ASP A 162 -13.92 -6.35 -34.28
C ASP A 162 -14.45 -7.56 -35.07
N LYS A 163 -15.76 -7.81 -34.97
CA LYS A 163 -16.61 -8.39 -36.04
C LYS A 163 -18.10 -8.30 -35.66
N GLN A 164 -18.74 -7.31 -36.26
CA GLN A 164 -20.08 -7.23 -36.86
C GLN A 164 -21.29 -7.95 -36.23
N ASP A 165 -22.31 -7.13 -36.00
CA ASP A 165 -23.76 -7.35 -35.92
C ASP A 165 -24.29 -8.78 -35.98
N THR A 166 -24.94 -9.20 -34.89
CA THR A 166 -26.23 -9.88 -34.96
C THR A 166 -27.04 -9.55 -33.70
N GLU A 167 -28.20 -8.91 -33.88
CA GLU A 167 -29.22 -8.74 -32.86
C GLU A 167 -29.64 -10.10 -32.28
N GLN A 168 -29.70 -10.24 -30.95
CA GLN A 168 -30.61 -11.18 -30.30
C GLN A 168 -30.80 -10.88 -28.80
N GLN A 169 -31.98 -10.32 -28.52
CA GLN A 169 -32.85 -10.47 -27.35
C GLN A 169 -32.24 -10.77 -25.96
N GLU A 170 -32.41 -9.78 -25.10
CA GLU A 170 -32.41 -9.86 -23.64
C GLU A 170 -33.40 -10.95 -23.14
N LYS A 171 -32.88 -12.00 -22.50
CA LYS A 171 -33.65 -12.88 -21.62
C LYS A 171 -33.06 -12.82 -20.22
N THR A 172 -33.74 -12.04 -19.37
CA THR A 172 -33.53 -12.02 -17.94
C THR A 172 -33.94 -13.36 -17.32
N LEU A 173 -33.06 -13.92 -16.47
CA LEU A 173 -33.45 -14.94 -15.50
C LEU A 173 -33.67 -14.23 -14.15
N PRO A 174 -34.83 -14.38 -13.49
CA PRO A 174 -35.12 -13.71 -12.23
C PRO A 174 -34.29 -14.29 -11.09
N CYS A 175 -33.58 -13.42 -10.37
CA CYS A 175 -32.89 -13.79 -9.14
C CYS A 175 -33.91 -13.81 -7.99
N VAL A 176 -34.17 -14.99 -7.41
CA VAL A 176 -34.97 -15.12 -6.19
C VAL A 176 -34.08 -14.78 -4.99
N PRO A 177 -34.46 -13.82 -4.13
CA PRO A 177 -33.66 -13.46 -2.96
C PRO A 177 -33.65 -14.59 -1.92
N PRO A 178 -32.49 -14.90 -1.30
CA PRO A 178 -32.42 -15.90 -0.24
C PRO A 178 -33.14 -15.42 1.03
N LYS A 179 -33.91 -16.33 1.63
CA LYS A 179 -34.71 -16.08 2.85
C LYS A 179 -33.82 -16.11 4.09
N LEU A 180 -33.77 -14.99 4.83
CA LEU A 180 -33.15 -14.89 6.16
C LEU A 180 -33.81 -15.90 7.11
N THR A 181 -33.01 -16.79 7.70
CA THR A 181 -33.42 -17.64 8.83
C THR A 181 -32.77 -17.08 10.08
N GLN A 182 -33.57 -16.56 11.02
CA GLN A 182 -33.10 -16.15 12.34
C GLN A 182 -32.88 -17.40 13.20
N PRO A 183 -31.80 -17.47 14.02
CA PRO A 183 -31.67 -18.53 14.99
C PRO A 183 -32.58 -18.25 16.20
N GLU A 184 -33.53 -19.17 16.46
CA GLU A 184 -34.35 -19.16 17.66
C GLU A 184 -33.50 -19.54 18.90
N SER A 185 -33.59 -18.71 19.94
CA SER A 185 -33.05 -18.98 21.27
C SER A 185 -33.82 -20.11 21.96
N LYS A 186 -33.12 -21.18 22.37
CA LYS A 186 -33.61 -22.11 23.40
C LYS A 186 -32.54 -22.27 24.49
N HIS A 187 -32.83 -21.71 25.66
CA HIS A 187 -32.09 -21.99 26.89
C HIS A 187 -32.31 -23.45 27.31
N LEU A 188 -31.23 -24.15 27.67
CA LEU A 188 -31.28 -25.35 28.50
C LEU A 188 -30.13 -25.30 29.52
N VAL A 189 -30.52 -25.31 30.79
CA VAL A 189 -29.66 -25.30 31.97
C VAL A 189 -29.10 -26.70 32.19
N VAL A 190 -27.79 -26.83 32.41
CA VAL A 190 -27.19 -28.06 32.97
C VAL A 190 -26.21 -27.67 34.09
N LYS A 191 -26.39 -28.33 35.23
CA LYS A 191 -25.77 -28.09 36.55
C LYS A 191 -24.24 -28.21 36.55
N LEU A 192 -23.61 -27.32 37.33
CA LEU A 192 -22.28 -27.45 37.90
C LEU A 192 -22.28 -28.58 38.97
N ASP A 193 -21.23 -29.40 38.98
CA ASP A 193 -20.64 -29.90 40.22
C ASP A 193 -19.16 -30.26 40.04
N GLU A 194 -18.47 -30.23 41.17
CA GLU A 194 -17.07 -29.90 41.39
C GLU A 194 -16.06 -31.07 41.35
N THR A 195 -14.80 -30.68 41.10
CA THR A 195 -13.53 -31.25 41.60
C THR A 195 -13.02 -32.62 41.11
N SER A 196 -11.79 -32.68 40.58
CA SER A 196 -10.59 -32.82 41.42
C SER A 196 -9.28 -33.00 40.63
N LYS A 197 -8.22 -32.34 41.15
CA LYS A 197 -6.80 -32.74 41.26
C LYS A 197 -5.89 -32.87 40.02
N SER A 198 -5.03 -31.85 39.91
CA SER A 198 -3.55 -31.89 39.82
C SER A 198 -2.84 -33.11 39.20
N SER A 199 -2.01 -32.85 38.20
CA SER A 199 -0.59 -33.26 38.22
C SER A 199 0.23 -32.42 37.24
N GLY A 200 1.27 -31.77 37.75
CA GLY A 200 2.31 -31.14 36.93
C GLY A 200 3.38 -32.14 36.52
N VAL A 201 4.10 -31.86 35.44
CA VAL A 201 5.32 -32.58 35.05
C VAL A 201 6.41 -31.59 34.62
N LYS A 202 7.63 -31.90 35.07
CA LYS A 202 8.87 -31.12 35.14
C LYS A 202 9.51 -30.80 33.78
N LEU A 203 10.18 -29.64 33.73
CA LEU A 203 11.30 -29.36 32.84
C LEU A 203 12.48 -30.32 33.10
N VAL A 204 13.10 -30.79 32.03
CA VAL A 204 14.49 -31.26 31.96
C VAL A 204 15.21 -30.35 30.98
#